data_AF-A0A3S4WG85-F1
#
_entry.id   AF-A0A3S4WG85-F1
#
_cell.length_a   1.000
_cell.length_b   1.000
_cell.length_c   1.000
_cell.angle_alpha   90.00
_cell.angle_beta   90.00
_cell.angle_gamma   90.00
#
_symmetry.space_group_name_H-M   'P 1'
#
loop_
_entity.id
_entity.type
_entity.pdbx_description
1 polymer ?
#
loop_
_entity_poly.entity_id
_entity_poly.type
_entity_poly.pdbx_seq_one_letter_code
_entity_poly.pdbx_strand_id
1 'polypeptide(L)'
;MEEALLADLDRLWDQIKGWDRVAVENALVELLPGIVDAYGAAYAEVAALWFEQLVGSSPVVGSPDRREAVTRSVRYALRPYLEGAALGVVQSRVASVVLRHARQAGRDVIDDSVRATPGVRYARRLTGTENCDFCVILASRGPVYGTELDAGGWGNRYHDDCDCEPVPVRGQWRPDSDSPRGVSWDGENPGYDFEELYLDEYRPYWRPGDKITDVTRRRRDARPAGRPGRPKGSKNKKPKVATGAGGGGKKPPVIPSVEGMDVPEWLTDRVLDKIMNGVIWVDRSGKAILHGGHKHGKGWLNKTEFPESWTTDDVRKAIILTWNKPDAVRFSGDRRETRKIIDGVVVHVSAYGRHYDRFIAAYPLGGAGVRENRINKSYNKVIPPDWNDKRQRWQRS
;
A
#
# COMPACT_ATOMS: atom_id res chain seq x y z
N MET A 1 25.89 16.83 2.84
CA MET A 1 25.84 15.57 2.07
C MET A 1 25.19 15.77 0.71
N GLU A 2 23.97 16.30 0.63
CA GLU A 2 23.29 16.58 -0.64
C GLU A 2 24.05 17.51 -1.58
N GLU A 3 24.51 18.66 -1.09
CA GLU A 3 25.29 19.61 -1.90
C GLU A 3 26.56 18.96 -2.48
N ALA A 4 27.23 18.11 -1.70
CA ALA A 4 28.41 17.38 -2.13
C ALA A 4 28.09 16.34 -3.21
N LEU A 5 26.99 15.58 -3.04
CA LEU A 5 26.51 14.62 -4.04
C LEU A 5 26.17 15.32 -5.36
N LEU A 6 25.48 16.46 -5.30
CA LEU A 6 25.15 17.24 -6.49
C LEU A 6 26.40 17.80 -7.16
N ALA A 7 27.38 18.28 -6.38
CA ALA A 7 28.65 18.73 -6.94
C ALA A 7 29.43 17.61 -7.64
N ASP A 8 29.44 16.39 -7.10
CA ASP A 8 30.05 15.22 -7.77
C ASP A 8 29.31 14.83 -9.04
N LEU A 9 27.98 14.91 -9.02
CA LEU A 9 27.15 14.67 -10.20
C LEU A 9 27.44 15.72 -11.29
N ASP A 10 27.58 16.99 -10.94
CA ASP A 10 27.92 18.07 -11.87
C ASP A 10 29.30 17.87 -12.49
N ARG A 11 30.31 17.47 -11.70
CA ARG A 11 31.64 17.11 -12.23
C ARG A 11 31.58 15.95 -13.20
N LEU A 12 30.76 14.93 -12.92
CA LEU A 12 30.57 13.80 -13.84
C LEU A 12 29.93 14.25 -15.15
N TRP A 13 28.94 15.14 -15.10
CA TRP A 13 28.34 15.73 -16.30
C TRP A 13 29.34 16.53 -17.14
N ASP A 14 30.23 17.29 -16.51
CA ASP A 14 31.27 18.05 -17.20
C ASP A 14 32.28 17.14 -17.91
N GLN A 15 32.64 16.00 -17.32
CA GLN A 15 33.57 15.03 -17.92
C GLN A 15 33.01 14.34 -19.17
N ILE A 16 31.71 14.06 -19.20
CA ILE A 16 31.03 13.39 -20.33
C ILE A 16 30.39 14.38 -21.31
N LYS A 17 30.67 15.67 -21.15
CA LYS A 17 30.13 16.73 -22.01
C LYS A 17 30.59 16.52 -23.45
N GLY A 18 29.64 16.56 -24.37
CA GLY A 18 29.90 16.39 -25.81
C GLY A 18 29.98 14.94 -26.28
N TRP A 19 29.86 13.95 -25.39
CA TRP A 19 29.73 12.55 -25.77
C TRP A 19 28.37 12.31 -26.46
N ASP A 20 28.30 11.27 -27.29
CA ASP A 20 27.03 10.86 -27.88
C ASP A 20 26.06 10.32 -26.81
N ARG A 21 24.76 10.29 -27.13
CA ARG A 21 23.70 9.99 -26.16
C ARG A 21 23.81 8.57 -25.58
N VAL A 22 24.30 7.60 -26.34
CA VAL A 22 24.44 6.20 -25.91
C VAL A 22 25.68 6.06 -25.01
N ALA A 23 26.79 6.70 -25.36
CA ALA A 23 27.98 6.74 -24.50
C ALA A 23 27.69 7.38 -23.14
N VAL A 24 26.90 8.47 -23.11
CA VAL A 24 26.43 9.10 -21.87
C VAL A 24 25.58 8.14 -21.03
N GLU A 25 24.63 7.42 -21.65
CA GLU A 25 23.82 6.45 -20.90
C GLU A 25 24.66 5.35 -20.26
N ASN A 26 25.57 4.76 -21.03
CA ASN A 26 26.44 3.68 -20.54
C ASN A 26 27.31 4.16 -19.38
N ALA A 27 27.92 5.35 -19.50
CA ALA A 27 28.74 5.93 -18.44
C ALA A 27 27.94 6.16 -17.15
N LEU A 28 26.75 6.75 -17.25
CA LEU A 28 25.92 7.05 -16.07
C LEU A 28 25.34 5.80 -15.43
N VAL A 29 24.93 4.80 -16.21
CA VAL A 29 24.47 3.52 -15.69
C VAL A 29 25.58 2.78 -14.93
N GLU A 30 26.82 2.90 -15.39
CA GLU A 30 27.97 2.25 -14.75
C GLU A 30 28.43 2.98 -13.48
N LEU A 31 28.52 4.32 -13.54
CA LEU A 31 29.17 5.12 -12.50
C LEU A 31 28.21 5.56 -11.37
N LEU A 32 26.95 5.88 -11.68
CA LEU A 32 26.03 6.43 -10.68
C LEU A 32 25.71 5.48 -9.52
N PRO A 33 25.64 4.15 -9.68
CA PRO A 33 25.49 3.25 -8.53
C PRO A 33 26.60 3.43 -7.50
N GLY A 34 27.86 3.59 -7.92
CA GLY A 34 28.99 3.80 -7.00
C GLY A 34 28.88 5.13 -6.23
N ILE A 35 28.43 6.19 -6.89
CA ILE A 35 28.16 7.48 -6.23
C ILE A 35 27.01 7.32 -5.21
N VAL A 36 25.92 6.65 -5.59
CA VAL A 36 24.80 6.40 -4.69
C VAL A 36 25.23 5.58 -3.47
N ASP A 37 26.07 4.57 -3.64
CA ASP A 37 26.53 3.71 -2.55
C ASP A 37 27.42 4.49 -1.57
N ALA A 38 28.36 5.31 -2.07
CA ALA A 38 29.24 6.12 -1.24
C ALA A 38 28.45 7.12 -0.37
N TYR A 39 27.54 7.88 -0.97
CA TYR A 39 26.70 8.82 -0.21
C TYR A 39 25.63 8.11 0.63
N GLY A 40 25.14 6.97 0.16
CA GLY A 40 24.20 6.12 0.89
C GLY A 40 24.77 5.63 2.22
N ALA A 41 26.03 5.20 2.25
CA ALA A 41 26.71 4.82 3.47
C ALA A 41 26.75 5.97 4.49
N ALA A 42 27.08 7.19 4.06
CA ALA A 42 27.08 8.36 4.93
C ALA A 42 25.67 8.69 5.46
N TYR A 43 24.63 8.62 4.62
CA TYR A 43 23.25 8.80 5.06
C TYR A 43 22.81 7.72 6.06
N ALA A 44 23.23 6.47 5.87
CA ALA A 44 22.96 5.37 6.79
C ALA A 44 23.61 5.59 8.16
N GLU A 45 24.87 6.02 8.19
CA GLU A 45 25.60 6.31 9.42
C GLU A 45 24.97 7.46 10.22
N VAL A 46 24.66 8.58 9.54
CA VAL A 46 23.98 9.72 10.18
C VAL A 46 22.61 9.31 10.72
N ALA A 47 21.85 8.50 9.98
CA ALA A 47 20.56 8.00 10.44
C ALA A 47 20.69 7.05 11.63
N ALA A 48 21.72 6.21 11.66
CA ALA A 48 22.00 5.29 12.77
C ALA A 48 22.30 6.07 14.06
N LEU A 49 23.19 7.06 13.99
CA LEU A 49 23.51 7.94 15.11
C LEU A 49 22.28 8.71 15.59
N TRP A 50 21.48 9.22 14.65
CA TRP A 50 20.27 9.96 14.99
C TRP A 50 19.21 9.08 15.66
N PHE A 51 19.03 7.84 15.18
CA PHE A 51 18.14 6.86 15.82
C PHE A 51 18.61 6.55 17.24
N GLU A 52 19.90 6.26 17.43
CA GLU A 52 20.46 5.99 18.75
C GLU A 52 20.29 7.18 19.69
N GLN A 53 20.50 8.40 19.21
CA GLN A 53 20.31 9.61 20.00
C GLN A 53 18.85 9.85 20.40
N LEU A 54 17.90 9.68 19.48
CA LEU A 54 16.48 9.92 19.75
C LEU A 54 15.85 8.82 20.58
N VAL A 55 16.18 7.57 20.28
CA VAL A 55 15.50 6.40 20.86
C VAL A 55 16.29 5.83 22.03
N GLY A 56 17.62 5.94 22.05
CA GLY A 56 18.47 5.30 23.07
C GLY A 56 18.58 3.79 22.90
N SER A 57 18.43 3.29 21.68
CA SER A 57 18.54 1.86 21.34
C SER A 57 19.50 1.67 20.17
N SER A 58 20.18 0.52 20.13
CA SER A 58 21.13 0.23 19.06
C SER A 58 20.43 0.20 17.69
N PRO A 59 20.96 0.90 16.68
CA PRO A 59 20.37 0.93 15.36
C PRO A 59 20.61 -0.38 14.60
N VAL A 60 19.72 -0.69 13.68
CA VAL A 60 19.89 -1.74 12.66
C VAL A 60 20.39 -1.09 11.39
N VAL A 61 21.65 -1.36 11.04
CA VAL A 61 22.28 -0.86 9.81
C VAL A 61 22.33 -1.99 8.79
N GLY A 62 21.44 -1.93 7.81
CA GLY A 62 21.45 -2.82 6.64
C GLY A 62 22.33 -2.28 5.52
N SER A 63 22.94 -3.19 4.75
CA SER A 63 23.64 -2.86 3.50
C SER A 63 23.01 -3.62 2.31
N PRO A 64 21.74 -3.34 1.94
CA PRO A 64 21.13 -3.99 0.79
C PRO A 64 21.84 -3.54 -0.50
N ASP A 65 22.20 -4.49 -1.35
CA ASP A 65 22.65 -4.18 -2.71
C ASP A 65 21.50 -3.51 -3.48
N ARG A 66 21.68 -2.23 -3.80
CA ARG A 66 20.70 -1.43 -4.56
C ARG A 66 21.14 -1.17 -6.00
N ARG A 67 22.25 -1.72 -6.47
CA ARG A 67 22.84 -1.42 -7.78
C ARG A 67 21.83 -1.58 -8.90
N GLU A 68 21.07 -2.68 -8.92
CA GLU A 68 20.03 -2.92 -9.94
C GLU A 68 18.90 -1.88 -9.87
N ALA A 69 18.44 -1.53 -8.66
CA ALA A 69 17.36 -0.56 -8.46
C ALA A 69 17.77 0.86 -8.88
N VAL A 70 19.02 1.24 -8.60
CA VAL A 70 19.62 2.50 -9.04
C VAL A 70 19.72 2.51 -10.56
N THR A 71 20.37 1.51 -11.15
CA THR A 71 20.53 1.36 -12.61
C THR A 71 19.20 1.48 -13.36
N ARG A 72 18.17 0.76 -12.90
CA ARG A 72 16.83 0.82 -13.50
C ARG A 72 16.23 2.24 -13.44
N SER A 73 16.44 2.94 -12.34
CA SER A 73 15.92 4.31 -12.16
C SER A 73 16.69 5.32 -13.00
N VAL A 74 18.01 5.16 -13.12
CA VAL A 74 18.88 5.97 -13.97
C VAL A 74 18.46 5.82 -15.44
N ARG A 75 18.32 4.58 -15.94
CA ARG A 75 17.81 4.32 -17.30
C ARG A 75 16.45 4.98 -17.54
N TYR A 76 15.54 4.88 -16.55
CA TYR A 76 14.25 5.55 -16.64
C TYR A 76 14.36 7.09 -16.69
N ALA A 77 15.27 7.68 -15.90
CA ALA A 77 15.52 9.12 -15.90
C ALA A 77 16.12 9.61 -17.23
N LEU A 78 16.99 8.79 -17.85
CA LEU A 78 17.69 9.06 -19.10
C LEU A 78 16.86 8.80 -20.36
N ARG A 79 15.77 8.03 -20.29
CA ARG A 79 14.94 7.72 -21.47
C ARG A 79 14.58 8.94 -22.34
N PRO A 80 14.13 10.09 -21.79
CA PRO A 80 13.86 11.28 -22.61
C PRO A 80 15.10 11.81 -23.32
N TYR A 81 16.30 11.64 -22.74
CA TYR A 81 17.56 11.98 -23.40
C TYR A 81 17.76 11.13 -24.64
N LEU A 82 17.56 9.82 -24.57
CA LEU A 82 17.66 8.96 -25.76
C LEU A 82 16.61 9.31 -26.83
N GLU A 83 15.45 9.82 -26.40
CA GLU A 83 14.35 10.26 -27.27
C GLU A 83 14.50 11.71 -27.79
N GLY A 84 15.64 12.37 -27.55
CA GLY A 84 15.96 13.67 -28.15
C GLY A 84 15.84 14.89 -27.22
N ALA A 85 15.44 14.73 -25.96
CA ALA A 85 15.31 15.85 -25.02
C ALA A 85 16.65 16.58 -24.77
N ALA A 86 16.56 17.84 -24.35
CA ALA A 86 17.71 18.67 -23.98
C ALA A 86 18.38 18.16 -22.69
N LEU A 87 19.71 18.31 -22.62
CA LEU A 87 20.54 17.82 -21.50
C LEU A 87 20.04 18.31 -20.13
N GLY A 88 19.73 19.60 -20.00
CA GLY A 88 19.26 20.19 -18.74
C GLY A 88 17.97 19.57 -18.18
N VAL A 89 17.07 19.06 -19.06
CA VAL A 89 15.84 18.37 -18.62
C VAL A 89 16.15 17.02 -17.97
N VAL A 90 17.25 16.39 -18.39
CA VAL A 90 17.63 15.06 -17.96
C VAL A 90 18.56 15.14 -16.75
N GLN A 91 19.44 16.15 -16.69
CA GLN A 91 20.28 16.41 -15.53
C GLN A 91 19.45 16.53 -14.24
N SER A 92 18.37 17.31 -14.26
CA SER A 92 17.50 17.44 -13.09
C SER A 92 16.84 16.11 -12.71
N ARG A 93 16.40 15.30 -13.69
CA ARG A 93 15.78 13.98 -13.42
C ARG A 93 16.77 13.00 -12.81
N VAL A 94 18.00 12.98 -13.31
CA VAL A 94 19.08 12.13 -12.79
C VAL A 94 19.44 12.56 -11.37
N ALA A 95 19.57 13.86 -11.12
CA ALA A 95 19.82 14.40 -9.78
C ALA A 95 18.76 13.94 -8.76
N SER A 96 17.47 14.07 -9.09
CA SER A 96 16.39 13.63 -8.20
C SER A 96 16.42 12.12 -7.91
N VAL A 97 16.77 11.30 -8.91
CA VAL A 97 16.89 9.84 -8.75
C VAL A 97 18.08 9.46 -7.86
N VAL A 98 19.26 10.05 -8.10
CA VAL A 98 20.48 9.76 -7.34
C VAL A 98 20.30 10.21 -5.88
N LEU A 99 19.75 11.41 -5.65
CA LEU A 99 19.44 11.91 -4.31
C LEU A 99 18.44 11.01 -3.57
N ARG A 100 17.35 10.59 -4.24
CA ARG A 100 16.37 9.69 -3.63
C ARG A 100 17.04 8.40 -3.15
N HIS A 101 17.84 7.76 -4.00
CA HIS A 101 18.46 6.48 -3.66
C HIS A 101 19.54 6.61 -2.60
N ALA A 102 20.35 7.68 -2.62
CA ALA A 102 21.31 7.95 -1.55
C ALA A 102 20.62 8.15 -0.20
N ARG A 103 19.57 8.99 -0.14
CA ARG A 103 18.75 9.19 1.07
C ARG A 103 18.04 7.90 1.52
N GLN A 104 17.72 6.99 0.60
CA GLN A 104 17.02 5.74 0.92
C GLN A 104 17.82 4.88 1.90
N ALA A 105 19.15 4.94 1.87
CA ALA A 105 19.99 4.22 2.82
C ALA A 105 19.70 4.61 4.27
N GLY A 106 19.70 5.90 4.60
CA GLY A 106 19.34 6.38 5.94
C GLY A 106 17.88 6.12 6.30
N ARG A 107 16.98 6.20 5.32
CA ARG A 107 15.55 5.91 5.52
C ARG A 107 15.30 4.45 5.89
N ASP A 108 16.05 3.54 5.29
CA ASP A 108 15.96 2.11 5.59
C ASP A 108 16.55 1.81 6.97
N VAL A 109 17.63 2.47 7.39
CA VAL A 109 18.15 2.38 8.77
C VAL A 109 17.08 2.74 9.79
N ILE A 110 16.37 3.87 9.63
CA ILE A 110 15.29 4.23 10.55
C ILE A 110 14.15 3.19 10.51
N ASP A 111 13.72 2.77 9.33
CA ASP A 111 12.62 1.82 9.16
C ASP A 111 12.94 0.44 9.79
N ASP A 112 14.15 -0.07 9.58
CA ASP A 112 14.64 -1.33 10.15
C ASP A 112 14.85 -1.24 11.66
N SER A 113 15.44 -0.13 12.13
CA SER A 113 15.70 0.08 13.58
C SER A 113 14.39 0.21 14.36
N VAL A 114 13.40 0.94 13.82
CA VAL A 114 12.07 1.04 14.42
C VAL A 114 11.37 -0.32 14.44
N ARG A 115 11.43 -1.10 13.34
CA ARG A 115 10.86 -2.46 13.30
C ARG A 115 11.47 -3.38 14.34
N ALA A 116 12.77 -3.25 14.58
CA ALA A 116 13.50 -4.05 15.55
C ALA A 116 13.29 -3.59 17.01
N THR A 117 12.70 -2.41 17.25
CA THR A 117 12.60 -1.82 18.58
C THR A 117 11.15 -1.74 19.06
N PRO A 118 10.72 -2.58 20.02
CA PRO A 118 9.39 -2.52 20.59
C PRO A 118 9.04 -1.15 21.18
N GLY A 119 7.79 -0.72 21.01
CA GLY A 119 7.30 0.57 21.54
C GLY A 119 7.77 1.80 20.76
N VAL A 120 8.47 1.61 19.63
CA VAL A 120 8.89 2.70 18.74
C VAL A 120 8.04 2.68 17.47
N ARG A 121 7.71 3.87 16.98
CA ARG A 121 7.14 4.13 15.65
C ARG A 121 7.96 5.23 15.01
N TYR A 122 7.76 5.48 13.72
CA TYR A 122 8.17 6.77 13.15
C TYR A 122 6.98 7.52 12.56
N ALA A 123 7.11 8.84 12.49
CA ALA A 123 6.23 9.73 11.76
C ALA A 123 6.97 10.29 10.53
N ARG A 124 6.25 10.71 9.48
CA ARG A 124 6.85 11.53 8.42
C ARG A 124 6.86 12.98 8.87
N ARG A 125 8.01 13.62 8.95
CA ARG A 125 8.11 15.07 9.15
C ARG A 125 8.40 15.74 7.82
N LEU A 126 7.71 16.85 7.54
CA LEU A 126 7.94 17.68 6.37
C LEU A 126 9.10 18.65 6.66
N THR A 127 10.11 18.73 5.78
CA THR A 127 11.23 19.68 5.95
C THR A 127 11.37 20.68 4.80
N GLY A 128 10.64 20.48 3.70
CA GLY A 128 10.63 21.40 2.56
C GLY A 128 9.82 22.67 2.82
N THR A 129 10.26 23.78 2.21
CA THR A 129 9.49 25.03 2.10
C THR A 129 8.23 24.85 1.25
N GLU A 130 8.25 23.87 0.35
CA GLU A 130 7.10 23.36 -0.38
C GLU A 130 6.98 21.85 -0.16
N ASN A 131 5.75 21.36 0.09
CA ASN A 131 5.52 19.94 0.32
C ASN A 131 4.50 19.40 -0.69
N CYS A 132 4.82 18.24 -1.28
CA CYS A 132 3.89 17.58 -2.20
C CYS A 132 2.67 17.06 -1.43
N ASP A 133 1.51 17.02 -2.10
CA ASP A 133 0.25 16.57 -1.47
C ASP A 133 0.40 15.17 -0.85
N PHE A 134 1.20 14.30 -1.46
CA PHE A 134 1.43 12.96 -0.95
C PHE A 134 2.17 12.97 0.39
N CYS A 135 3.28 13.73 0.50
CA CYS A 135 4.03 13.85 1.75
C CYS A 135 3.20 14.49 2.86
N VAL A 136 2.38 15.49 2.54
CA VAL A 136 1.46 16.11 3.50
C VAL A 136 0.49 15.08 4.07
N ILE A 137 -0.12 14.26 3.21
CA ILE A 137 -1.02 13.18 3.65
C ILE A 137 -0.28 12.15 4.51
N LEU A 138 0.97 11.80 4.18
CA LEU A 138 1.73 10.87 4.99
C LEU A 138 2.13 11.45 6.36
N ALA A 139 2.55 12.71 6.41
CA ALA A 139 2.88 13.42 7.65
C ALA A 139 1.64 13.55 8.56
N SER A 140 0.49 13.89 7.99
CA SER A 140 -0.74 14.02 8.77
C SER A 140 -1.13 12.76 9.55
N ARG A 141 -0.61 11.57 9.23
CA ARG A 141 -0.94 10.32 9.92
C ARG A 141 -0.27 10.18 11.29
N GLY A 142 0.73 10.99 11.61
CA GLY A 142 1.48 10.89 12.87
C GLY A 142 2.33 9.61 12.99
N PRO A 143 2.67 9.18 14.21
CA PRO A 143 3.54 8.04 14.48
C PRO A 143 2.89 6.67 14.23
N VAL A 144 2.67 6.33 12.96
CA VAL A 144 2.02 5.07 12.59
C VAL A 144 2.96 4.08 11.93
N TYR A 145 4.13 4.50 11.48
CA TYR A 145 5.01 3.69 10.65
C TYR A 145 6.00 2.85 11.46
N GLY A 146 6.60 1.83 10.82
CA GLY A 146 7.58 0.93 11.43
C GLY A 146 6.98 -0.36 11.99
N THR A 147 5.79 -0.73 11.54
CA THR A 147 5.19 -2.05 11.82
C THR A 147 5.24 -2.95 10.59
N GLU A 148 5.11 -4.27 10.78
CA GLU A 148 4.90 -5.21 9.67
C GLU A 148 3.67 -4.86 8.81
N LEU A 149 2.68 -4.17 9.40
CA LEU A 149 1.44 -3.78 8.72
C LEU A 149 1.65 -2.62 7.73
N ASP A 150 2.62 -1.74 7.97
CA ASP A 150 2.97 -0.65 7.07
C ASP A 150 4.10 -1.02 6.09
N ALA A 151 4.87 -2.08 6.40
CA ALA A 151 6.01 -2.54 5.60
C ALA A 151 5.64 -2.79 4.12
N GLY A 152 6.29 -2.07 3.22
CA GLY A 152 6.08 -2.18 1.76
C GLY A 152 4.84 -1.46 1.21
N GLY A 153 4.02 -0.82 2.05
CA GLY A 153 2.87 -0.03 1.63
C GLY A 153 3.26 1.25 0.86
N TRP A 154 2.31 1.85 0.13
CA TRP A 154 2.53 3.13 -0.56
C TRP A 154 3.10 4.21 0.39
N GLY A 155 2.71 4.22 1.66
CA GLY A 155 3.18 5.17 2.67
C GLY A 155 4.67 5.04 3.06
N ASN A 156 5.28 3.89 2.80
CA ASN A 156 6.71 3.66 3.07
C ASN A 156 7.60 4.04 1.89
N ARG A 157 7.00 4.30 0.71
CA ARG A 157 7.76 4.73 -0.47
C ARG A 157 8.08 6.22 -0.42
N TYR A 158 9.28 6.52 -0.91
CA TYR A 158 9.71 7.88 -1.20
C TYR A 158 9.83 8.05 -2.72
N HIS A 159 9.43 9.22 -3.21
CA HIS A 159 9.54 9.57 -4.63
C HIS A 159 10.72 10.52 -4.87
N ASP A 160 11.05 10.75 -6.13
CA ASP A 160 12.03 11.75 -6.56
C ASP A 160 11.58 13.14 -6.04
N ASP A 161 12.48 13.98 -5.53
CA ASP A 161 12.16 15.28 -4.90
C ASP A 161 11.27 15.17 -3.65
N CYS A 162 11.52 14.15 -2.82
CA CYS A 162 10.80 13.95 -1.57
C CYS A 162 11.59 14.48 -0.37
N ASP A 163 11.01 15.49 0.29
CA ASP A 163 11.58 16.23 1.44
C ASP A 163 10.96 15.80 2.77
N CYS A 164 10.40 14.59 2.85
CA CYS A 164 9.97 14.04 4.13
C CYS A 164 11.07 13.19 4.77
N GLU A 165 11.16 13.30 6.09
CA GLU A 165 12.09 12.58 6.93
C GLU A 165 11.33 11.63 7.87
N PRO A 166 11.79 10.38 8.06
CA PRO A 166 11.24 9.50 9.08
C PRO A 166 11.79 9.88 10.46
N VAL A 167 10.94 10.38 11.36
CA VAL A 167 11.32 10.72 12.74
C VAL A 167 10.88 9.60 13.69
N PRO A 168 11.80 8.83 14.29
CA PRO A 168 11.45 7.81 15.26
C PRO A 168 11.02 8.44 16.59
N VAL A 169 9.99 7.88 17.22
CA VAL A 169 9.43 8.31 18.51
C VAL A 169 8.91 7.12 19.30
N ARG A 170 9.02 7.19 20.63
CA ARG A 170 8.43 6.22 21.56
C ARG A 170 7.00 6.58 21.89
N GLY A 171 6.14 5.57 21.97
CA GLY A 171 4.76 5.75 22.39
C GLY A 171 3.81 4.71 21.84
N GLN A 172 2.52 4.96 22.05
CA GLN A 172 1.45 4.11 21.57
C GLN A 172 0.18 4.89 21.30
N TRP A 173 -0.56 4.45 20.28
CA TRP A 173 -1.91 4.94 20.04
C TRP A 173 -2.88 4.30 21.02
N ARG A 174 -3.71 5.12 21.65
CA ARG A 174 -4.79 4.70 22.56
C ARG A 174 -6.15 5.06 21.98
N PRO A 175 -7.20 4.25 22.22
CA PRO A 175 -8.56 4.67 21.94
C PRO A 175 -8.89 5.96 22.67
N ASP A 176 -9.45 6.91 21.94
CA ASP A 176 -9.85 8.21 22.48
C ASP A 176 -11.06 8.70 21.69
N SER A 177 -12.23 8.62 22.30
CA SER A 177 -13.49 9.02 21.66
C SER A 177 -13.60 10.52 21.43
N ASP A 178 -12.82 11.31 22.17
CA ASP A 178 -12.84 12.77 22.11
C ASP A 178 -11.85 13.26 21.03
N SER A 179 -10.89 12.42 20.63
CA SER A 179 -10.03 12.67 19.49
C SER A 179 -10.81 12.65 18.16
N PRO A 180 -10.57 13.62 17.25
CA PRO A 180 -11.15 13.63 15.91
C PRO A 180 -10.87 12.38 15.05
N ARG A 181 -9.88 11.57 15.44
CA ARG A 181 -9.53 10.29 14.78
C ARG A 181 -10.09 9.05 15.49
N GLY A 182 -10.67 9.21 16.67
CA GLY A 182 -11.04 8.10 17.55
C GLY A 182 -9.86 7.46 18.28
N VAL A 183 -8.65 8.02 18.13
CA VAL A 183 -7.41 7.59 18.77
C VAL A 183 -6.51 8.78 19.07
N SER A 184 -5.74 8.71 20.14
CA SER A 184 -4.73 9.70 20.51
C SER A 184 -3.37 9.04 20.73
N TRP A 185 -2.31 9.79 20.45
CA TRP A 185 -0.94 9.33 20.64
C TRP A 185 -0.47 9.66 22.06
N ASP A 186 -0.18 8.62 22.83
CA ASP A 186 0.47 8.71 24.14
C ASP A 186 1.96 8.40 23.96
N GLY A 187 2.76 9.46 23.83
CA GLY A 187 4.20 9.33 23.59
C GLY A 187 4.90 10.63 23.19
N GLU A 188 6.12 10.47 22.70
CA GLU A 188 6.99 11.55 22.25
C GLU A 188 6.42 12.25 21.01
N ASN A 189 6.62 13.57 20.93
CA ASN A 189 6.23 14.36 19.77
C ASN A 189 7.32 14.27 18.68
N PRO A 190 6.97 14.00 17.41
CA PRO A 190 7.94 13.91 16.30
C PRO A 190 8.51 15.28 15.83
N GLY A 191 8.29 16.35 16.57
CA GLY A 191 8.76 17.71 16.29
C GLY A 191 7.82 18.54 15.42
N TYR A 192 6.54 18.16 15.32
CA TYR A 192 5.49 18.95 14.66
C TYR A 192 4.10 18.52 15.14
N ASP A 193 3.10 19.39 14.95
CA ASP A 193 1.71 19.06 15.26
C ASP A 193 1.08 18.25 14.12
N PHE A 194 1.10 16.92 14.27
CA PHE A 194 0.48 16.02 13.30
C PHE A 194 -1.05 15.97 13.43
N GLU A 195 -1.62 16.40 14.56
CA GLU A 195 -3.07 16.49 14.78
C GLU A 195 -3.66 17.68 14.05
N GLU A 196 -3.07 18.86 14.19
CA GLU A 196 -3.38 20.04 13.37
C GLU A 196 -3.25 19.71 11.88
N LEU A 197 -2.13 19.10 11.47
CA LEU A 197 -1.92 18.73 10.07
C LEU A 197 -2.97 17.76 9.53
N TYR A 198 -3.50 16.86 10.36
CA TYR A 198 -4.61 16.00 9.95
C TYR A 198 -5.93 16.73 9.82
N LEU A 199 -6.26 17.55 10.81
CA LEU A 199 -7.50 18.31 10.80
C LEU A 199 -7.58 19.23 9.59
N ASP A 200 -6.44 19.81 9.21
CA ASP A 200 -6.37 20.78 8.12
C ASP A 200 -6.17 20.13 6.75
N GLU A 201 -5.30 19.12 6.67
CA GLU A 201 -4.80 18.65 5.37
C GLU A 201 -5.24 17.24 4.98
N TYR A 202 -5.88 16.49 5.89
CA TYR A 202 -6.38 15.14 5.62
C TYR A 202 -7.89 15.04 5.80
N ARG A 203 -8.38 15.36 7.00
CA ARG A 203 -9.77 15.20 7.45
C ARG A 203 -10.80 15.86 6.54
N PRO A 204 -10.57 17.05 5.94
CA PRO A 204 -11.56 17.71 5.07
C PRO A 204 -11.73 16.97 3.74
N TYR A 205 -10.69 16.28 3.28
CA TYR A 205 -10.62 15.62 1.97
C TYR A 205 -10.93 14.12 2.03
N TRP A 206 -10.81 13.52 3.22
CA TRP A 206 -11.05 12.11 3.45
C TRP A 206 -12.54 11.77 3.60
N ARG A 207 -12.92 10.62 3.04
CA ARG A 207 -14.23 9.99 3.13
C ARG A 207 -14.03 8.50 3.42
N PRO A 208 -15.01 7.84 4.07
CA PRO A 208 -14.95 6.40 4.30
C PRO A 208 -14.69 5.62 3.00
N GLY A 209 -13.64 4.78 2.99
CA GLY A 209 -13.24 3.96 1.85
C GLY A 209 -12.25 4.60 0.87
N ASP A 210 -11.83 5.85 1.11
CA ASP A 210 -10.84 6.50 0.26
C ASP A 210 -9.46 5.85 0.34
N LYS A 211 -8.79 5.78 -0.81
CA LYS A 211 -7.34 5.55 -0.85
C LYS A 211 -6.63 6.86 -0.56
N ILE A 212 -5.37 6.77 -0.11
CA ILE A 212 -4.48 7.93 0.01
C ILE A 212 -4.51 8.77 -1.28
N THR A 213 -4.51 8.13 -2.45
CA THR A 213 -4.58 8.82 -3.75
C THR A 213 -5.87 9.61 -3.97
N ASP A 214 -6.99 9.20 -3.38
CA ASP A 214 -8.27 9.93 -3.49
C ASP A 214 -8.24 11.18 -2.62
N VAL A 215 -7.74 11.07 -1.40
CA VAL A 215 -7.51 12.20 -0.48
C VAL A 215 -6.52 13.19 -1.10
N THR A 216 -5.38 12.70 -1.59
CA THR A 216 -4.36 13.49 -2.29
C THR A 216 -4.94 14.21 -3.51
N ARG A 217 -5.80 13.56 -4.30
CA ARG A 217 -6.47 14.18 -5.46
C ARG A 217 -7.40 15.30 -5.02
N ARG A 218 -8.31 15.05 -4.07
CA ARG A 218 -9.26 16.08 -3.61
C ARG A 218 -8.55 17.28 -2.97
N ARG A 219 -7.48 17.04 -2.20
CA ARG A 219 -6.63 18.10 -1.67
C ARG A 219 -6.05 18.95 -2.80
N ARG A 220 -5.47 18.31 -3.81
CA ARG A 220 -4.89 19.00 -4.97
C ARG A 220 -5.93 19.85 -5.70
N ASP A 221 -7.11 19.29 -5.92
CA ASP A 221 -8.20 19.95 -6.66
C ASP A 221 -8.77 21.16 -5.89
N ALA A 222 -8.71 21.13 -4.55
CA ALA A 222 -9.17 22.20 -3.68
C ALA A 222 -8.16 23.36 -3.51
N ARG A 223 -6.89 23.17 -3.90
CA ARG A 223 -5.88 24.24 -3.79
C ARG A 223 -6.04 25.23 -4.96
N PRO A 224 -6.08 26.54 -4.70
CA PRO A 224 -6.07 27.53 -5.78
C PRO A 224 -4.79 27.38 -6.61
N ALA A 225 -4.94 27.41 -7.94
CA ALA A 225 -3.82 27.34 -8.87
C ALA A 225 -2.86 28.51 -8.59
N GLY A 226 -1.69 28.24 -7.99
CA GLY A 226 -0.67 29.27 -7.75
C GLY A 226 0.01 29.30 -6.37
N ARG A 227 -0.33 28.44 -5.40
CA ARG A 227 0.52 28.25 -4.20
C ARG A 227 1.68 27.30 -4.51
N PRO A 228 2.90 27.61 -4.06
CA PRO A 228 4.08 27.12 -4.70
C PRO A 228 4.33 25.69 -4.17
N GLY A 229 4.65 24.82 -5.11
CA GLY A 229 4.63 23.37 -5.00
C GLY A 229 4.93 22.76 -6.37
N ARG A 230 6.13 23.05 -6.89
CA ARG A 230 6.75 22.67 -8.18
C ARG A 230 6.87 23.79 -9.24
N PRO A 231 8.10 24.21 -9.62
CA PRO A 231 8.35 24.87 -10.90
C PRO A 231 8.03 23.91 -12.06
N LYS A 232 7.39 24.43 -13.11
CA LYS A 232 6.99 23.69 -14.32
C LYS A 232 8.17 22.92 -14.94
N GLY A 233 8.13 21.59 -14.90
CA GLY A 233 9.02 20.72 -15.68
C GLY A 233 8.39 19.37 -15.99
N SER A 234 8.35 18.98 -17.26
CA SER A 234 7.80 17.74 -17.84
C SER A 234 6.29 17.44 -17.60
N LYS A 235 5.45 17.95 -18.51
CA LYS A 235 4.18 17.30 -18.84
C LYS A 235 4.50 15.98 -19.54
N ASN A 236 4.36 14.84 -18.85
CA ASN A 236 4.18 13.58 -19.56
C ASN A 236 2.76 13.57 -20.15
N LYS A 237 2.65 13.86 -21.44
CA LYS A 237 1.44 13.53 -22.20
C LYS A 237 1.30 12.01 -22.15
N LYS A 238 0.29 11.51 -21.43
CA LYS A 238 -0.21 10.16 -21.66
C LYS A 238 -0.76 10.10 -23.09
N PRO A 239 -0.53 9.02 -23.85
CA PRO A 239 -1.24 8.82 -25.10
C PRO A 239 -2.75 8.83 -24.84
N LYS A 240 -3.48 9.55 -25.68
CA LYS A 240 -4.95 9.61 -25.66
C LYS A 240 -5.49 8.19 -25.87
N VAL A 241 -6.04 7.59 -24.81
CA VAL A 241 -7.08 6.58 -24.96
C VAL A 241 -8.39 7.34 -24.97
N ALA A 242 -9.15 7.18 -26.05
CA ALA A 242 -10.42 7.85 -26.26
C ALA A 242 -11.34 7.68 -25.05
N THR A 243 -11.83 8.80 -24.52
CA THR A 243 -12.91 8.84 -23.55
C THR A 243 -14.21 8.54 -24.27
N GLY A 244 -14.65 7.29 -24.21
CA GLY A 244 -16.06 6.98 -24.31
C GLY A 244 -16.75 7.39 -23.01
N ALA A 245 -17.66 8.35 -23.09
CA ALA A 245 -18.62 8.62 -22.03
C ALA A 245 -19.51 7.39 -21.82
N GLY A 246 -19.78 7.02 -20.56
CA GLY A 246 -20.68 5.92 -20.24
C GLY A 246 -20.85 5.73 -18.74
N GLY A 247 -21.78 6.45 -18.14
CA GLY A 247 -22.41 6.02 -16.90
C GLY A 247 -23.30 4.81 -17.19
N GLY A 248 -23.06 3.69 -16.52
CA GLY A 248 -23.91 2.51 -16.58
C GLY A 248 -23.86 1.77 -15.25
N GLY A 249 -25.00 1.68 -14.56
CA GLY A 249 -25.12 0.86 -13.35
C GLY A 249 -24.77 -0.60 -13.66
N LYS A 250 -23.96 -1.23 -12.82
CA LYS A 250 -23.55 -2.64 -12.99
C LYS A 250 -24.75 -3.56 -12.73
N LYS A 251 -24.99 -4.52 -13.62
CA LYS A 251 -26.12 -5.47 -13.53
C LYS A 251 -26.05 -6.31 -12.24
N PRO A 252 -27.17 -6.51 -11.51
CA PRO A 252 -27.23 -7.38 -10.34
C PRO A 252 -26.86 -8.83 -10.67
N PRO A 253 -26.34 -9.61 -9.70
CA PRO A 253 -25.95 -10.98 -9.94
C PRO A 253 -27.14 -11.93 -10.12
N VAL A 254 -26.94 -12.99 -10.90
CA VAL A 254 -27.93 -14.06 -11.04
C VAL A 254 -27.67 -15.14 -9.99
N ILE A 255 -28.41 -15.09 -8.89
CA ILE A 255 -28.31 -16.06 -7.79
C ILE A 255 -29.60 -16.89 -7.75
N PRO A 256 -29.52 -18.25 -7.83
CA PRO A 256 -30.67 -19.11 -7.65
C PRO A 256 -31.39 -18.86 -6.32
N SER A 257 -32.71 -19.09 -6.31
CA SER A 257 -33.50 -18.96 -5.07
C SER A 257 -32.94 -19.88 -3.98
N VAL A 258 -32.91 -19.36 -2.75
CA VAL A 258 -32.52 -20.08 -1.53
C VAL A 258 -33.72 -20.35 -0.61
N GLU A 259 -34.93 -20.10 -1.10
CA GLU A 259 -36.16 -20.36 -0.36
C GLU A 259 -36.27 -21.83 0.05
N GLY A 260 -36.63 -22.08 1.30
CA GLY A 260 -36.72 -23.43 1.88
C GLY A 260 -35.38 -24.11 2.15
N MET A 261 -34.23 -23.44 1.98
CA MET A 261 -32.93 -23.98 2.37
C MET A 261 -32.61 -23.67 3.83
N ASP A 262 -31.91 -24.59 4.50
CA ASP A 262 -31.47 -24.38 5.87
C ASP A 262 -30.46 -23.23 5.96
N VAL A 263 -30.76 -22.24 6.80
CA VAL A 263 -29.81 -21.17 7.11
C VAL A 263 -28.96 -21.64 8.29
N PRO A 264 -27.62 -21.74 8.14
CA PRO A 264 -26.76 -22.14 9.24
C PRO A 264 -26.92 -21.18 10.42
N GLU A 265 -27.06 -21.70 11.65
CA GLU A 265 -27.25 -20.88 12.85
C GLU A 265 -26.14 -19.84 13.06
N TRP A 266 -24.91 -20.16 12.63
CA TRP A 266 -23.78 -19.24 12.70
C TRP A 266 -23.86 -18.08 11.69
N LEU A 267 -24.72 -18.13 10.67
CA LEU A 267 -24.89 -17.05 9.67
C LEU A 267 -25.82 -15.95 10.20
N THR A 268 -25.42 -15.37 11.32
CA THR A 268 -26.05 -14.19 11.93
C THR A 268 -25.64 -12.92 11.20
N ASP A 269 -26.37 -11.82 11.41
CA ASP A 269 -26.02 -10.51 10.85
C ASP A 269 -24.64 -10.04 11.30
N ARG A 270 -24.22 -10.38 12.52
CA ARG A 270 -22.87 -10.11 13.04
C ARG A 270 -21.79 -10.86 12.27
N VAL A 271 -22.04 -12.13 11.93
CA VAL A 271 -21.09 -12.92 11.12
C VAL A 271 -21.08 -12.42 9.68
N LEU A 272 -22.24 -12.05 9.13
CA LEU A 272 -22.34 -11.45 7.80
C LEU A 272 -21.61 -10.10 7.73
N ASP A 273 -21.74 -9.27 8.76
CA ASP A 273 -20.99 -8.01 8.89
C ASP A 273 -19.49 -8.27 8.98
N LYS A 274 -19.05 -9.26 9.77
CA LYS A 274 -17.65 -9.71 9.81
C LYS A 274 -17.13 -10.15 8.45
N ILE A 275 -17.92 -10.90 7.68
CA ILE A 275 -17.55 -11.34 6.33
C ILE A 275 -17.40 -10.14 5.39
N MET A 276 -18.34 -9.21 5.43
CA MET A 276 -18.37 -8.08 4.50
C MET A 276 -17.37 -6.99 4.87
N ASN A 277 -17.36 -6.59 6.13
CA ASN A 277 -16.63 -5.42 6.61
C ASN A 277 -15.34 -5.76 7.34
N GLY A 278 -15.20 -6.99 7.85
CA GLY A 278 -14.07 -7.40 8.67
C GLY A 278 -14.30 -7.08 10.15
N VAL A 279 -13.46 -7.63 11.03
CA VAL A 279 -13.49 -7.33 12.47
C VAL A 279 -12.08 -7.19 13.01
N ILE A 280 -11.95 -6.38 14.05
CA ILE A 280 -10.76 -6.35 14.90
C ILE A 280 -11.08 -7.21 16.12
N TRP A 281 -10.24 -8.21 16.38
CA TRP A 281 -10.33 -9.04 17.58
C TRP A 281 -9.04 -8.89 18.38
N VAL A 282 -9.12 -8.93 19.70
CA VAL A 282 -7.93 -8.90 20.57
C VAL A 282 -7.70 -10.31 21.09
N ASP A 283 -6.50 -10.83 20.85
CA ASP A 283 -6.17 -12.17 21.31
C ASP A 283 -5.92 -12.25 22.82
N ARG A 284 -5.74 -13.46 23.33
CA ARG A 284 -5.52 -13.68 24.77
C ARG A 284 -4.25 -13.02 25.30
N SER A 285 -3.34 -12.58 24.42
CA SER A 285 -2.13 -11.83 24.76
C SER A 285 -2.32 -10.31 24.69
N GLY A 286 -3.52 -9.83 24.33
CA GLY A 286 -3.80 -8.41 24.16
C GLY A 286 -3.44 -7.86 22.77
N LYS A 287 -3.04 -8.72 21.82
CA LYS A 287 -2.69 -8.30 20.45
C LYS A 287 -3.94 -8.16 19.58
N ALA A 288 -4.12 -7.00 18.98
CA ALA A 288 -5.19 -6.79 17.99
C ALA A 288 -4.87 -7.53 16.68
N ILE A 289 -5.73 -8.48 16.31
CA ILE A 289 -5.73 -9.22 15.06
C ILE A 289 -6.85 -8.67 14.17
N LEU A 290 -6.46 -8.11 13.03
CA LEU A 290 -7.37 -7.60 12.02
C LEU A 290 -7.76 -8.72 11.05
N HIS A 291 -9.04 -9.09 11.06
CA HIS A 291 -9.62 -9.98 10.05
C HIS A 291 -10.29 -9.13 8.98
N GLY A 292 -9.59 -8.86 7.87
CA GLY A 292 -10.14 -8.10 6.75
C GLY A 292 -11.35 -8.78 6.10
N GLY A 293 -12.38 -7.99 5.77
CA GLY A 293 -13.60 -8.44 5.10
C GLY A 293 -13.47 -8.56 3.57
N HIS A 294 -14.59 -8.87 2.93
CA HIS A 294 -14.66 -9.25 1.52
C HIS A 294 -15.64 -8.40 0.68
N LYS A 295 -16.23 -7.34 1.24
CA LYS A 295 -17.05 -6.39 0.47
C LYS A 295 -16.20 -5.65 -0.57
N HIS A 296 -16.78 -5.45 -1.75
CA HIS A 296 -16.14 -4.67 -2.80
C HIS A 296 -15.69 -3.28 -2.31
N GLY A 297 -14.47 -2.90 -2.70
CA GLY A 297 -13.92 -1.57 -2.43
C GLY A 297 -13.33 -1.41 -1.03
N LYS A 298 -13.29 -2.45 -0.19
CA LYS A 298 -12.69 -2.38 1.15
C LYS A 298 -11.16 -2.34 1.14
N GLY A 299 -10.54 -2.90 0.11
CA GLY A 299 -9.11 -2.83 -0.12
C GLY A 299 -8.25 -3.67 0.85
N TRP A 300 -8.85 -4.58 1.62
CA TRP A 300 -8.12 -5.39 2.61
C TRP A 300 -7.00 -6.19 1.95
N LEU A 301 -5.77 -5.97 2.41
CA LEU A 301 -4.58 -6.54 1.79
C LEU A 301 -4.57 -8.06 1.83
N ASN A 302 -4.18 -8.70 0.73
CA ASN A 302 -4.15 -10.16 0.52
C ASN A 302 -5.52 -10.84 0.66
N LYS A 303 -6.61 -10.06 0.62
CA LYS A 303 -7.97 -10.54 0.55
C LYS A 303 -8.53 -10.41 -0.85
N THR A 304 -9.51 -11.24 -1.12
CA THR A 304 -10.37 -11.16 -2.29
C THR A 304 -11.65 -10.41 -1.94
N GLU A 305 -12.28 -9.79 -2.93
CA GLU A 305 -13.53 -9.05 -2.77
C GLU A 305 -14.60 -9.60 -3.69
N PHE A 306 -15.84 -9.59 -3.22
CA PHE A 306 -16.99 -9.88 -4.06
C PHE A 306 -17.11 -8.83 -5.17
N PRO A 307 -17.79 -9.16 -6.29
CA PRO A 307 -18.02 -8.20 -7.35
C PRO A 307 -18.76 -6.96 -6.84
N GLU A 308 -18.52 -5.82 -7.48
CA GLU A 308 -19.14 -4.54 -7.09
C GLU A 308 -20.67 -4.55 -7.13
N SER A 309 -21.27 -5.37 -8.00
CA SER A 309 -22.71 -5.51 -8.12
C SER A 309 -23.36 -6.38 -7.04
N TRP A 310 -22.59 -7.11 -6.23
CA TRP A 310 -23.13 -8.00 -5.20
C TRP A 310 -23.42 -7.24 -3.91
N THR A 311 -24.68 -7.24 -3.49
CA THR A 311 -25.12 -6.67 -2.21
C THR A 311 -24.79 -7.61 -1.04
N THR A 312 -24.96 -7.12 0.19
CA THR A 312 -24.85 -7.95 1.40
C THR A 312 -25.85 -9.11 1.39
N ASP A 313 -27.07 -8.87 0.87
CA ASP A 313 -28.11 -9.90 0.75
C ASP A 313 -27.75 -10.94 -0.31
N ASP A 314 -27.17 -10.52 -1.45
CA ASP A 314 -26.65 -11.42 -2.47
C ASP A 314 -25.55 -12.34 -1.92
N VAL A 315 -24.62 -11.77 -1.15
CA VAL A 315 -23.57 -12.55 -0.47
C VAL A 315 -24.17 -13.52 0.54
N ARG A 316 -25.18 -13.12 1.31
CA ARG A 316 -25.90 -14.00 2.24
C ARG A 316 -26.53 -15.19 1.49
N LYS A 317 -27.29 -14.92 0.43
CA LYS A 317 -27.90 -15.95 -0.44
C LYS A 317 -26.83 -16.87 -1.03
N ALA A 318 -25.73 -16.31 -1.52
CA ALA A 318 -24.63 -17.10 -2.06
C ALA A 318 -23.97 -18.01 -1.03
N ILE A 319 -23.82 -17.58 0.23
CA ILE A 319 -23.31 -18.42 1.32
C ILE A 319 -24.29 -19.56 1.62
N ILE A 320 -25.58 -19.26 1.77
CA ILE A 320 -26.63 -20.27 2.02
C ILE A 320 -26.62 -21.32 0.91
N LEU A 321 -26.61 -20.87 -0.36
CA LEU A 321 -26.60 -21.76 -1.52
C LEU A 321 -25.32 -22.60 -1.59
N THR A 322 -24.17 -22.01 -1.30
CA THR A 322 -22.87 -22.71 -1.28
C THR A 322 -22.79 -23.75 -0.17
N TRP A 323 -23.43 -23.50 0.97
CA TRP A 323 -23.43 -24.43 2.10
C TRP A 323 -24.37 -25.62 1.89
N ASN A 324 -25.56 -25.37 1.34
CA ASN A 324 -26.61 -26.38 1.16
C ASN A 324 -26.45 -27.18 -0.14
N LYS A 325 -26.03 -26.54 -1.23
CA LYS A 325 -25.90 -27.15 -2.57
C LYS A 325 -24.51 -26.91 -3.16
N PRO A 326 -23.44 -27.35 -2.49
CA PRO A 326 -22.07 -27.10 -2.96
C PRO A 326 -21.78 -27.80 -4.28
N ASP A 327 -20.91 -27.19 -5.07
CA ASP A 327 -20.32 -27.82 -6.25
C ASP A 327 -19.13 -28.71 -5.87
N ALA A 328 -18.47 -28.41 -4.76
CA ALA A 328 -17.38 -29.17 -4.17
C ALA A 328 -17.48 -29.10 -2.65
N VAL A 329 -17.23 -30.22 -1.98
CA VAL A 329 -17.12 -30.30 -0.52
C VAL A 329 -15.82 -31.00 -0.17
N ARG A 330 -15.18 -30.66 0.94
CA ARG A 330 -14.04 -31.38 1.50
C ARG A 330 -14.18 -31.43 3.01
N PHE A 331 -13.83 -32.58 3.58
CA PHE A 331 -13.76 -32.79 5.02
C PHE A 331 -12.30 -32.91 5.48
N SER A 332 -11.97 -32.32 6.63
CA SER A 332 -10.64 -32.41 7.23
C SER A 332 -10.75 -32.31 8.74
N GLY A 333 -10.62 -33.45 9.43
CA GLY A 333 -10.92 -33.52 10.87
C GLY A 333 -12.39 -33.16 11.13
N ASP A 334 -12.62 -32.22 12.04
CA ASP A 334 -13.96 -31.68 12.35
C ASP A 334 -14.35 -30.46 11.50
N ARG A 335 -13.60 -30.17 10.43
CA ARG A 335 -13.84 -29.04 9.53
C ARG A 335 -14.53 -29.50 8.24
N ARG A 336 -15.55 -28.76 7.84
CA ARG A 336 -16.20 -28.84 6.52
C ARG A 336 -15.91 -27.59 5.71
N GLU A 337 -15.46 -27.81 4.48
CA GLU A 337 -15.22 -26.76 3.49
C GLU A 337 -16.11 -26.99 2.26
N THR A 338 -16.88 -25.98 1.86
CA THR A 338 -17.71 -26.03 0.65
C THR A 338 -17.32 -24.93 -0.33
N ARG A 339 -17.56 -25.19 -1.61
CA ARG A 339 -17.38 -24.21 -2.67
C ARG A 339 -18.45 -24.35 -3.75
N LYS A 340 -18.83 -23.22 -4.36
CA LYS A 340 -19.81 -23.16 -5.45
C LYS A 340 -19.50 -22.05 -6.45
N ILE A 341 -19.72 -22.28 -7.73
CA ILE A 341 -19.75 -21.21 -8.74
C ILE A 341 -21.16 -20.61 -8.79
N ILE A 342 -21.26 -19.30 -8.57
CA ILE A 342 -22.50 -18.54 -8.65
C ILE A 342 -22.21 -17.31 -9.50
N ASP A 343 -22.94 -17.14 -10.61
CA ASP A 343 -22.74 -16.05 -11.57
C ASP A 343 -21.25 -15.83 -11.97
N GLY A 344 -20.54 -16.93 -12.21
CA GLY A 344 -19.13 -16.91 -12.58
C GLY A 344 -18.14 -16.60 -11.44
N VAL A 345 -18.60 -16.52 -10.18
CA VAL A 345 -17.78 -16.34 -8.97
C VAL A 345 -17.68 -17.65 -8.19
N VAL A 346 -16.47 -18.11 -7.87
CA VAL A 346 -16.29 -19.22 -6.92
C VAL A 346 -16.40 -18.69 -5.51
N VAL A 347 -17.47 -19.04 -4.82
CA VAL A 347 -17.69 -18.74 -3.39
C VAL A 347 -17.18 -19.90 -2.55
N HIS A 348 -16.47 -19.60 -1.47
CA HIS A 348 -15.99 -20.56 -0.49
C HIS A 348 -16.62 -20.29 0.87
N VAL A 349 -16.97 -21.36 1.58
CA VAL A 349 -17.52 -21.31 2.94
C VAL A 349 -16.88 -22.43 3.76
N SER A 350 -16.54 -22.17 5.02
CA SER A 350 -16.03 -23.19 5.93
C SER A 350 -16.46 -22.96 7.37
N ALA A 351 -16.73 -24.08 8.05
CA ALA A 351 -17.08 -24.15 9.47
C ALA A 351 -16.49 -25.43 10.08
N TYR A 352 -16.42 -25.49 11.41
CA TYR A 352 -15.90 -26.63 12.16
C TYR A 352 -16.76 -26.95 13.37
N GLY A 353 -16.43 -28.04 14.06
CA GLY A 353 -17.17 -28.58 15.18
C GLY A 353 -17.98 -29.82 14.78
N ARG A 354 -18.45 -30.56 15.79
CA ARG A 354 -19.15 -31.85 15.62
C ARG A 354 -20.36 -31.76 14.67
N HIS A 355 -21.00 -30.58 14.59
CA HIS A 355 -22.12 -30.30 13.70
C HIS A 355 -21.86 -29.12 12.75
N TYR A 356 -20.60 -28.72 12.58
CA TYR A 356 -20.20 -27.56 11.77
C TYR A 356 -20.93 -26.26 12.17
N ASP A 357 -21.18 -26.12 13.46
CA ASP A 357 -21.89 -25.04 14.13
C ASP A 357 -20.99 -23.80 14.35
N ARG A 358 -19.68 -23.92 14.14
CA ARG A 358 -18.73 -22.82 14.36
C ARG A 358 -18.16 -22.30 13.06
N PHE A 359 -18.53 -21.08 12.71
CA PHE A 359 -18.05 -20.39 11.51
C PHE A 359 -16.54 -20.14 11.52
N ILE A 360 -15.87 -20.38 10.38
CA ILE A 360 -14.46 -20.01 10.16
C ILE A 360 -14.36 -18.85 9.17
N ALA A 361 -14.85 -19.05 7.95
CA ALA A 361 -14.64 -18.11 6.85
C ALA A 361 -15.65 -18.29 5.71
N ALA A 362 -15.98 -17.18 5.04
CA ALA A 362 -16.67 -17.17 3.77
C ALA A 362 -16.13 -16.03 2.89
N TYR A 363 -15.78 -16.33 1.64
CA TYR A 363 -15.16 -15.36 0.73
C TYR A 363 -15.16 -15.82 -0.74
N PRO A 364 -15.01 -14.90 -1.72
CA PRO A 364 -14.86 -15.28 -3.11
C PRO A 364 -13.42 -15.71 -3.39
N LEU A 365 -13.20 -16.85 -4.03
CA LEU A 365 -11.86 -17.34 -4.38
C LEU A 365 -11.32 -16.73 -5.67
N GLY A 366 -12.20 -16.36 -6.60
CA GLY A 366 -11.88 -15.90 -7.96
C GLY A 366 -13.10 -16.03 -8.86
N GLY A 367 -13.10 -15.33 -9.99
CA GLY A 367 -14.22 -15.32 -10.94
C GLY A 367 -14.60 -13.94 -11.44
N ALA A 368 -15.73 -13.89 -12.14
CA ALA A 368 -16.25 -12.66 -12.76
C ALA A 368 -16.35 -11.54 -11.73
N GLY A 369 -15.63 -10.44 -11.95
CA GLY A 369 -15.66 -9.26 -11.07
C GLY A 369 -14.99 -9.42 -9.70
N VAL A 370 -14.45 -10.59 -9.36
CA VAL A 370 -13.72 -10.80 -8.10
C VAL A 370 -12.39 -10.06 -8.17
N ARG A 371 -12.11 -9.25 -7.16
CA ARG A 371 -10.82 -8.53 -7.06
C ARG A 371 -9.95 -9.15 -6.00
N GLU A 372 -8.66 -9.23 -6.23
CA GLU A 372 -7.68 -9.55 -5.19
C GLU A 372 -6.83 -8.33 -4.93
N ASN A 373 -6.83 -7.90 -3.68
CA ASN A 373 -6.09 -6.74 -3.23
C ASN A 373 -4.66 -7.15 -2.90
N ARG A 374 -3.70 -6.60 -3.63
CA ARG A 374 -2.29 -6.66 -3.27
C ARG A 374 -1.76 -5.26 -3.00
N ILE A 375 -0.59 -5.21 -2.37
CA ILE A 375 0.09 -4.02 -1.82
C ILE A 375 0.06 -2.80 -2.78
N ASN A 376 0.02 -3.03 -4.09
CA ASN A 376 0.14 -1.97 -5.10
C ASN A 376 -1.06 -1.84 -6.06
N LYS A 377 -1.91 -2.85 -6.19
CA LYS A 377 -3.05 -2.87 -7.12
C LYS A 377 -4.05 -3.93 -6.68
N SER A 378 -5.32 -3.73 -6.99
CA SER A 378 -6.28 -4.82 -7.01
C SER A 378 -6.56 -5.24 -8.44
N TYR A 379 -6.36 -6.52 -8.74
CA TYR A 379 -6.57 -7.10 -10.05
C TYR A 379 -7.76 -8.04 -10.05
N ASN A 380 -8.34 -8.29 -11.22
CA ASN A 380 -9.37 -9.31 -11.38
C ASN A 380 -8.75 -10.68 -11.12
N LYS A 381 -9.23 -11.37 -10.09
CA LYS A 381 -8.77 -12.72 -9.77
C LYS A 381 -9.59 -13.70 -10.60
N VAL A 382 -8.95 -14.34 -11.57
CA VAL A 382 -9.58 -15.39 -12.37
C VAL A 382 -9.71 -16.67 -11.56
N ILE A 383 -10.70 -17.51 -11.91
CA ILE A 383 -10.77 -18.89 -11.39
C ILE A 383 -9.53 -19.63 -11.89
N PRO A 384 -8.79 -20.35 -11.03
CA PRO A 384 -7.63 -21.13 -11.48
C PRO A 384 -8.02 -22.10 -12.61
N PRO A 385 -7.22 -22.22 -13.69
CA PRO A 385 -7.53 -23.11 -14.81
C PRO A 385 -7.72 -24.58 -14.40
N ASP A 386 -7.05 -25.01 -13.34
CA ASP A 386 -7.14 -26.35 -12.77
C ASP A 386 -8.29 -26.54 -11.76
N TRP A 387 -9.23 -25.59 -11.71
CA TRP A 387 -10.36 -25.61 -10.79
C TRP A 387 -11.22 -26.87 -10.95
N ASN A 388 -11.48 -27.32 -12.18
CA ASN A 388 -12.30 -28.51 -12.42
C ASN A 388 -11.65 -29.78 -11.85
N ASP A 389 -10.33 -29.94 -12.01
CA ASP A 389 -9.58 -31.08 -11.48
C ASP A 389 -9.47 -31.03 -9.95
N LYS A 390 -9.33 -29.82 -9.38
CA LYS A 390 -9.37 -29.61 -7.93
C LYS A 390 -10.76 -29.91 -7.35
N ARG A 391 -11.82 -29.47 -8.03
CA ARG A 391 -13.22 -29.72 -7.67
C ARG A 391 -13.52 -31.21 -7.63
N GLN A 392 -13.12 -31.96 -8.67
CA GLN A 392 -13.31 -33.42 -8.71
C GLN A 392 -12.57 -34.14 -7.59
N ARG A 393 -11.34 -33.70 -7.25
CA ARG A 393 -10.60 -34.25 -6.11
C ARG A 393 -11.31 -34.03 -4.78
N TRP A 394 -11.91 -32.87 -4.56
CA TRP A 394 -12.64 -32.55 -3.34
C TRP A 394 -13.91 -33.39 -3.20
N GLN A 395 -14.64 -33.61 -4.29
CA GLN A 395 -15.81 -34.48 -4.28
C GLN A 395 -15.53 -35.95 -3.88
N ARG A 396 -14.27 -36.39 -3.95
CA ARG A 396 -13.85 -37.76 -3.62
C ARG A 396 -13.24 -37.91 -2.21
N SER A 397 -13.10 -36.81 -1.45
CA SER A 397 -12.31 -36.73 -0.21
C SER A 397 -13.13 -36.46 1.05
#